data_AF-A0A087S7B3-F1
#
_entry.id   AF-A0A087S7B3-F1
#
_cell.length_a   1.000
_cell.length_b   1.000
_cell.length_c   1.000
_cell.angle_alpha   90.00
_cell.angle_beta   90.00
_cell.angle_gamma   90.00
#
_symmetry.space_group_name_H-M   'P 1'
#
loop_
_entity.id
_entity.type
_entity.pdbx_description
1 polymer ?
#
loop_
_entity_poly.entity_id
_entity_poly.type
_entity_poly.pdbx_seq_one_letter_code
_entity_poly.pdbx_strand_id
1 'polypeptide(L)'
;MRNLSLLLVFSSIFGILFIPLYDSYAESVIPPRHQWKQFNDIEQLSCREGLVLLQKSNGAPACVSPTAYLKLVDRGYGNFDSKIMKNRPDMMSNLMENLASNTSIMNHWGEMMQNNPTMMKNTMQDWVSKMKDNPEFLKNLMGPMTSDTELRQEMIEHMKEHPVMEQSLKEHPRWMESVHDSMMGSGMGSGMNQGMHSGMCPWCPEYEQHVESEIHVGFTNSDRMMDMMHHMWIDEEMAQDMHEFMLERPGHMAHMSAQMMGPMLGFMMDDPEIRQQMIELMLEHQDFMNSIRHNNQSE
;
A
#
# COMPACT_ATOMS: atom_id res chain seq x y z
N MET A 1 -22.49 37.32 56.25
CA MET A 1 -22.48 37.06 54.78
C MET A 1 -21.55 37.97 53.97
N ARG A 2 -21.15 39.17 54.44
CA ARG A 2 -20.26 40.08 53.67
C ARG A 2 -18.80 39.61 53.52
N ASN A 3 -18.28 38.79 54.43
CA ASN A 3 -16.86 38.35 54.40
C ASN A 3 -16.59 37.13 53.51
N LEU A 4 -17.62 36.39 53.10
CA LEU A 4 -17.44 35.20 52.25
C LEU A 4 -17.17 35.58 50.78
N SER A 5 -17.71 36.73 50.35
CA SER A 5 -17.56 37.20 48.97
C SER A 5 -16.14 37.70 48.65
N LEU A 6 -15.40 38.17 49.66
CA LEU A 6 -14.01 38.64 49.49
C LEU A 6 -13.03 37.47 49.35
N LEU A 7 -13.24 36.37 50.05
CA LEU A 7 -12.39 35.18 49.96
C LEU A 7 -12.48 34.50 48.57
N LEU A 8 -13.65 34.51 47.94
CA LEU A 8 -13.83 33.95 46.58
C LEU A 8 -13.14 34.78 45.49
N VAL A 9 -13.06 36.09 45.65
CA VAL A 9 -12.37 36.97 44.70
C VAL A 9 -10.84 36.84 44.83
N PHE A 10 -10.31 36.63 46.04
CA PHE A 10 -8.86 36.40 46.20
C PHE A 10 -8.42 35.01 45.73
N SER A 11 -9.27 33.98 45.87
CA SER A 11 -8.98 32.63 45.38
C SER A 11 -8.89 32.55 43.85
N SER A 12 -9.67 33.37 43.13
CA SER A 12 -9.65 33.38 41.66
C SER A 12 -8.44 34.13 41.09
N ILE A 13 -7.90 35.12 41.80
CA ILE A 13 -6.70 35.86 41.37
C ILE A 13 -5.42 35.03 41.58
N PHE A 14 -5.33 34.22 42.64
CA PHE A 14 -4.16 33.36 42.87
C PHE A 14 -4.09 32.13 41.95
N GLY A 15 -5.22 31.66 41.41
CA GLY A 15 -5.24 30.55 40.45
C GLY A 15 -4.67 30.90 39.07
N ILE A 16 -4.63 32.19 38.69
CA ILE A 16 -4.09 32.65 37.40
C ILE A 16 -2.57 32.84 37.46
N LEU A 17 -1.99 33.04 38.65
CA LEU A 17 -0.54 33.23 38.84
C LEU A 17 0.27 31.93 38.86
N PHE A 18 -0.39 30.77 38.90
CA PHE A 18 0.21 29.44 38.78
C PHE A 18 -0.32 28.71 37.54
N ILE A 19 -0.54 29.41 36.44
CA ILE A 19 -0.42 28.74 35.15
C ILE A 19 1.08 28.44 35.04
N PRO A 20 1.54 27.17 35.12
CA PRO A 20 2.89 26.88 34.68
C PRO A 20 2.92 27.39 33.25
N LEU A 21 3.66 28.48 33.03
CA LEU A 21 4.27 28.72 31.75
C LEU A 21 5.15 27.49 31.56
N TYR A 22 4.56 26.41 31.05
CA TYR A 22 5.26 25.50 30.19
C TYR A 22 5.76 26.43 29.11
N ASP A 23 6.96 26.94 29.35
CA ASP A 23 7.77 27.55 28.35
C ASP A 23 7.55 26.67 27.13
N SER A 24 6.95 27.26 26.12
CA SER A 24 7.08 26.81 24.74
C SER A 24 8.58 26.93 24.46
N TYR A 25 9.37 26.05 25.08
CA TYR A 25 10.68 25.65 24.64
C TYR A 25 10.40 25.21 23.21
N ALA A 26 10.59 26.13 22.28
CA ALA A 26 11.28 25.77 21.06
C ALA A 26 12.55 25.07 21.55
N GLU A 27 12.44 23.76 21.80
CA GLU A 27 13.51 22.87 22.16
C GLU A 27 14.46 23.02 20.98
N SER A 28 15.47 23.86 21.17
CA SER A 28 16.40 24.22 20.12
C SER A 28 17.21 22.96 19.88
N VAL A 29 16.71 22.10 19.01
CA VAL A 29 17.35 20.82 18.69
C VAL A 29 18.78 21.15 18.31
N ILE A 30 19.71 20.73 19.16
CA ILE A 30 21.13 21.02 19.02
C ILE A 30 21.53 20.52 17.63
N PRO A 31 22.17 21.33 16.77
CA PRO A 31 22.48 20.87 15.41
C PRO A 31 23.34 19.60 15.47
N PRO A 32 23.17 18.64 14.54
CA PRO A 32 23.84 17.33 14.61
C PRO A 32 25.37 17.43 14.74
N ARG A 33 25.96 18.46 14.13
CA ARG A 33 27.40 18.73 14.24
C ARG A 33 27.85 19.06 15.67
N HIS A 34 27.00 19.68 16.47
CA HIS A 34 27.27 19.96 17.88
C HIS A 34 27.06 18.71 18.72
N GLN A 35 25.98 17.96 18.51
CA GLN A 35 25.76 16.66 19.17
C GLN A 35 26.91 15.67 18.90
N TRP A 36 27.41 15.63 17.66
CA TRP A 36 28.54 14.78 17.26
C TRP A 36 29.81 15.04 18.06
N LYS A 37 30.09 16.31 18.40
CA LYS A 37 31.25 16.65 19.23
C LYS A 37 31.13 16.14 20.66
N GLN A 38 29.91 15.92 21.15
CA GLN A 38 29.63 15.47 22.50
C GLN A 38 29.63 13.94 22.60
N PHE A 39 28.95 13.26 21.69
CA PHE A 39 28.73 11.81 21.78
C PHE A 39 29.73 10.99 20.95
N ASN A 40 30.23 11.55 19.85
CA ASN A 40 31.07 10.85 18.87
C ASN A 40 30.49 9.47 18.43
N ASP A 41 29.16 9.36 18.46
CA ASP A 41 28.39 8.17 18.12
C ASP A 41 27.13 8.64 17.37
N ILE A 42 26.85 8.01 16.23
CA ILE A 42 25.83 8.45 15.29
C ILE A 42 24.43 7.99 15.74
N GLU A 43 24.40 6.88 16.48
CA GLU A 43 23.18 6.30 17.04
C GLU A 43 22.60 7.19 18.14
N GLN A 44 23.46 7.92 18.84
CA GLN A 44 23.09 8.85 19.91
C GLN A 44 22.60 10.22 19.40
N LEU A 45 22.72 10.50 18.10
CA LEU A 45 22.27 11.77 17.54
C LEU A 45 20.77 11.76 17.29
N SER A 46 20.12 12.87 17.63
CA SER A 46 18.71 13.10 17.34
C SER A 46 18.52 14.14 16.24
N CYS A 47 17.49 13.95 15.43
CA CYS A 47 17.00 14.94 14.50
C CYS A 47 15.68 15.54 15.00
N ARG A 48 15.36 16.74 14.54
CA ARG A 48 14.02 17.29 14.72
C ARG A 48 13.01 16.37 14.03
N GLU A 49 11.81 16.26 14.60
CA GLU A 49 10.68 15.54 14.01
C GLU A 49 10.51 15.85 12.52
N GLY A 50 10.27 14.81 11.72
CA GLY A 50 10.16 14.89 10.25
C GLY A 50 11.48 15.00 9.49
N LEU A 51 12.64 15.02 10.17
CA LEU A 51 13.96 14.94 9.53
C LEU A 51 14.61 13.57 9.76
N VAL A 52 15.41 13.16 8.78
CA VAL A 52 16.14 11.89 8.74
C VAL A 52 17.63 12.17 8.95
N LEU A 53 18.28 11.37 9.81
CA LEU A 53 19.72 11.45 9.99
C LEU A 53 20.45 10.79 8.81
N LEU A 54 21.35 11.55 8.18
CA LEU A 54 22.23 11.11 7.12
C LEU A 54 23.69 11.17 7.59
N GLN A 55 24.42 10.06 7.46
CA GLN A 55 25.88 10.10 7.52
C GLN A 55 26.43 10.45 6.14
N LYS A 56 27.12 11.60 6.05
CA LYS A 56 27.78 12.00 4.81
C LYS A 56 28.95 11.08 4.50
N SER A 57 29.38 11.05 3.23
CA SER A 57 30.54 10.28 2.78
C SER A 57 31.86 10.66 3.49
N ASN A 58 31.95 11.88 4.04
CA ASN A 58 33.06 12.33 4.88
C ASN A 58 32.90 11.99 6.38
N GLY A 59 31.91 11.16 6.74
CA GLY A 59 31.60 10.74 8.10
C GLY A 59 30.77 11.74 8.92
N ALA A 60 30.56 12.97 8.43
CA ALA A 60 29.85 13.99 9.19
C ALA A 60 28.32 13.78 9.18
N PRO A 61 27.64 13.87 10.34
CA PRO A 61 26.18 13.72 10.39
C PRO A 61 25.45 14.99 9.92
N ALA A 62 24.29 14.81 9.31
CA ALA A 62 23.35 15.88 8.99
C ALA A 62 21.90 15.39 9.12
N CYS A 63 21.02 16.26 9.60
CA CYS A 63 19.57 16.03 9.50
C CYS A 63 19.07 16.66 8.21
N VAL A 64 18.36 15.86 7.41
CA VAL A 64 17.83 16.27 6.10
C VAL A 64 16.38 15.83 5.99
N SER A 65 15.57 16.50 5.16
CA SER A 65 14.22 16.02 4.87
C SER A 65 14.28 14.64 4.19
N PRO A 66 13.30 13.74 4.36
CA PRO A 66 13.26 12.43 3.69
C PRO A 66 13.52 12.48 2.18
N THR A 67 12.88 13.41 1.45
CA THR A 67 13.11 13.58 0.01
C THR A 67 14.55 13.99 -0.32
N ALA A 68 15.18 14.79 0.54
CA ALA A 68 16.58 15.18 0.39
C ALA A 68 17.54 14.05 0.76
N TYR A 69 17.18 13.21 1.74
CA TYR A 69 17.92 11.99 2.08
C TYR A 69 18.11 11.13 0.84
N LEU A 70 17.00 10.78 0.16
CA LEU A 70 17.00 9.98 -1.07
C LEU A 70 17.91 10.59 -2.14
N LYS A 71 17.74 11.89 -2.44
CA LYS A 71 18.56 12.60 -3.44
C LYS A 71 20.04 12.66 -3.08
N LEU A 72 20.39 12.76 -1.79
CA LEU A 72 21.77 12.83 -1.34
C LEU A 72 22.46 11.47 -1.36
N VAL A 73 21.75 10.40 -1.00
CA VAL A 73 22.23 9.02 -1.12
C VAL A 73 22.45 8.66 -2.60
N ASP A 74 21.47 8.96 -3.45
CA ASP A 74 21.55 8.74 -4.90
C ASP A 74 22.76 9.45 -5.54
N ARG A 75 23.01 10.71 -5.15
CA ARG A 75 24.18 11.49 -5.59
C ARG A 75 25.50 11.11 -4.90
N GLY A 76 25.48 10.15 -3.98
CA GLY A 76 26.67 9.69 -3.25
C GLY A 76 27.23 10.65 -2.20
N TYR A 77 26.42 11.62 -1.74
CA TYR A 77 26.79 12.52 -0.65
C TYR A 77 26.70 11.86 0.72
N GLY A 78 25.99 10.75 0.85
CA GLY A 78 25.93 9.93 2.06
C GLY A 78 25.62 8.47 1.72
N ASN A 79 25.70 7.63 2.74
CA ASN A 79 25.42 6.20 2.63
C ASN A 79 24.09 5.89 3.31
N PHE A 80 23.36 4.91 2.76
CA PHE A 80 22.27 4.29 3.49
C PHE A 80 22.85 3.46 4.64
N ASP A 81 22.40 3.73 5.86
CA ASP A 81 22.79 2.97 7.04
C ASP A 81 21.55 2.31 7.63
N SER A 82 21.44 1.00 7.41
CA SER A 82 20.34 0.18 7.87
C SER A 82 20.22 0.20 9.40
N LYS A 83 21.33 0.25 10.13
CA LYS A 83 21.32 0.24 11.60
C LYS A 83 20.68 1.51 12.14
N ILE A 84 21.00 2.66 11.53
CA ILE A 84 20.39 3.94 11.88
C ILE A 84 18.88 3.91 11.68
N MET A 85 18.40 3.29 10.59
CA MET A 85 16.97 3.22 10.29
C MET A 85 16.24 2.24 11.20
N LYS A 86 16.81 1.05 11.47
CA LYS A 86 16.24 0.06 12.39
C LYS A 86 16.03 0.61 13.80
N ASN A 87 16.99 1.39 14.29
CA ASN A 87 16.90 2.00 15.61
C ASN A 87 15.92 3.19 15.68
N ARG A 88 15.30 3.60 14.55
CA ARG A 88 14.47 4.80 14.43
C ARG A 88 13.25 4.57 13.53
N PRO A 89 12.22 3.86 14.01
CA PRO A 89 11.05 3.49 13.21
C PRO A 89 10.34 4.70 12.58
N ASP A 90 10.26 5.83 13.28
CA ASP A 90 9.65 7.05 12.73
C ASP A 90 10.42 7.58 11.50
N MET A 91 11.75 7.51 11.52
CA MET A 91 12.56 7.90 10.36
C MET A 91 12.35 6.92 9.20
N MET A 92 12.29 5.63 9.50
CA MET A 92 12.05 4.59 8.50
C MET A 92 10.67 4.77 7.85
N SER A 93 9.63 4.97 8.65
CA SER A 93 8.26 5.18 8.16
C SER A 93 8.17 6.40 7.23
N ASN A 94 8.76 7.54 7.63
CA ASN A 94 8.84 8.73 6.78
C ASN A 94 9.60 8.49 5.48
N LEU A 95 10.69 7.70 5.52
CA LEU A 95 11.46 7.33 4.34
C LEU A 95 10.63 6.44 3.40
N MET A 96 9.96 5.41 3.95
CA MET A 96 9.10 4.49 3.21
C MET A 96 7.94 5.20 2.54
N GLU A 97 7.31 6.16 3.20
CA GLU A 97 6.28 7.01 2.59
C GLU A 97 6.81 7.82 1.40
N ASN A 98 8.03 8.33 1.49
CA ASN A 98 8.66 9.05 0.38
C ASN A 98 9.08 8.12 -0.77
N LEU A 99 9.46 6.88 -0.48
CA LEU A 99 9.76 5.86 -1.49
C LEU A 99 8.49 5.42 -2.22
N ALA A 100 7.45 5.07 -1.47
CA ALA A 100 6.17 4.59 -1.99
C ALA A 100 5.41 5.66 -2.80
N SER A 101 5.63 6.94 -2.51
CA SER A 101 5.03 8.05 -3.25
C SER A 101 5.84 8.46 -4.50
N ASN A 102 7.03 7.90 -4.72
CA ASN A 102 7.86 8.24 -5.87
C ASN A 102 7.62 7.25 -7.03
N THR A 103 6.84 7.67 -8.02
CA THR A 103 6.50 6.88 -9.22
C THR A 103 7.72 6.31 -9.95
N SER A 104 8.82 7.07 -10.05
CA SER A 104 10.02 6.58 -10.73
C SER A 104 10.67 5.41 -10.00
N ILE A 105 10.62 5.41 -8.66
CA ILE A 105 11.14 4.32 -7.83
C ILE A 105 10.21 3.11 -7.96
N MET A 106 8.90 3.35 -7.90
CA MET A 106 7.91 2.27 -7.99
C MET A 106 7.90 1.57 -9.34
N ASN A 107 8.02 2.31 -10.44
CA ASN A 107 8.14 1.71 -11.77
C ASN A 107 9.37 0.81 -11.86
N HIS A 108 10.52 1.32 -11.39
CA HIS A 108 11.73 0.53 -11.41
C HIS A 108 11.64 -0.70 -10.50
N TRP A 109 10.97 -0.58 -9.36
CA TRP A 109 10.71 -1.71 -8.49
C TRP A 109 9.83 -2.76 -9.17
N GLY A 110 8.79 -2.35 -9.89
CA GLY A 110 8.00 -3.22 -10.75
C GLY A 110 8.86 -3.95 -11.78
N GLU A 111 9.71 -3.22 -12.51
CA GLU A 111 10.66 -3.78 -13.49
C GLU A 111 11.62 -4.80 -12.84
N MET A 112 12.17 -4.49 -11.67
CA MET A 112 13.08 -5.39 -10.95
C MET A 112 12.37 -6.69 -10.56
N MET A 113 11.12 -6.60 -10.08
CA MET A 113 10.33 -7.77 -9.70
C MET A 113 9.99 -8.62 -10.94
N GLN A 114 9.57 -8.00 -12.04
CA GLN A 114 9.28 -8.69 -13.30
C GLN A 114 10.52 -9.39 -13.87
N ASN A 115 11.68 -8.74 -13.81
CA ASN A 115 12.94 -9.28 -14.30
C ASN A 115 13.58 -10.34 -13.38
N ASN A 116 13.07 -10.52 -12.15
CA ASN A 116 13.58 -11.49 -11.19
C ASN A 116 12.44 -12.39 -10.66
N PRO A 117 12.11 -13.49 -11.38
CA PRO A 117 11.00 -14.37 -11.02
C PRO A 117 11.13 -15.00 -9.62
N THR A 118 12.35 -15.27 -9.15
CA THR A 118 12.59 -15.81 -7.80
C THR A 118 12.22 -14.79 -6.73
N MET A 119 12.64 -13.53 -6.92
CA MET A 119 12.32 -12.43 -6.02
C MET A 119 10.81 -12.17 -6.00
N MET A 120 10.18 -12.08 -7.18
CA MET A 120 8.73 -11.98 -7.32
C MET A 120 8.02 -13.06 -6.54
N LYS A 121 8.38 -14.32 -6.77
CA LYS A 121 7.75 -15.47 -6.11
C LYS A 121 7.87 -15.39 -4.58
N ASN A 122 9.07 -15.14 -4.06
CA ASN A 122 9.29 -15.09 -2.61
C ASN A 122 8.47 -13.99 -1.94
N THR A 123 8.38 -12.81 -2.58
CA THR A 123 7.58 -11.70 -2.05
C THR A 123 6.10 -11.98 -2.13
N MET A 124 5.61 -12.54 -3.24
CA MET A 124 4.20 -12.89 -3.34
C MET A 124 3.83 -13.96 -2.31
N GLN A 125 4.72 -14.92 -2.04
CA GLN A 125 4.53 -15.91 -0.98
C GLN A 125 4.49 -15.27 0.43
N ASP A 126 5.38 -14.32 0.70
CA ASP A 126 5.38 -13.57 1.96
C ASP A 126 4.08 -12.75 2.12
N TRP A 127 3.66 -12.05 1.07
CA TRP A 127 2.42 -11.27 1.06
C TRP A 127 1.19 -12.14 1.26
N VAL A 128 1.11 -13.29 0.58
CA VAL A 128 0.05 -14.28 0.79
C VAL A 128 0.03 -14.74 2.25
N SER A 129 1.19 -15.03 2.84
CA SER A 129 1.27 -15.39 4.26
C SER A 129 0.74 -14.28 5.16
N LYS A 130 1.19 -13.03 4.97
CA LYS A 130 0.72 -11.88 5.74
C LYS A 130 -0.79 -11.65 5.59
N MET A 131 -1.35 -11.84 4.40
CA MET A 131 -2.79 -11.70 4.15
C MET A 131 -3.63 -12.78 4.85
N LYS A 132 -3.09 -13.99 5.03
CA LYS A 132 -3.75 -15.04 5.84
C LYS A 132 -3.80 -14.65 7.30
N ASP A 133 -2.69 -14.11 7.81
CA ASP A 133 -2.58 -13.69 9.20
C ASP A 133 -3.44 -12.44 9.48
N ASN A 134 -3.57 -11.53 8.51
CA ASN A 134 -4.34 -10.31 8.62
C ASN A 134 -5.22 -10.05 7.37
N PRO A 135 -6.52 -10.40 7.43
CA PRO A 135 -7.46 -10.18 6.33
C PRO A 135 -7.63 -8.71 5.92
N GLU A 136 -7.30 -7.73 6.78
CA GLU A 136 -7.35 -6.32 6.39
C GLU A 136 -6.31 -6.00 5.30
N PHE A 137 -5.18 -6.70 5.24
CA PHE A 137 -4.22 -6.55 4.15
C PHE A 137 -4.81 -6.98 2.82
N LEU A 138 -5.58 -8.07 2.80
CA LEU A 138 -6.29 -8.49 1.60
C LEU A 138 -7.31 -7.42 1.17
N LYS A 139 -8.03 -6.81 2.12
CA LYS A 139 -8.98 -5.72 1.82
C LYS A 139 -8.28 -4.48 1.26
N ASN A 140 -7.17 -4.07 1.83
CA ASN A 140 -6.39 -2.93 1.35
C ASN A 140 -5.86 -3.16 -0.06
N LEU A 141 -5.43 -4.38 -0.35
CA LEU A 141 -4.95 -4.79 -1.66
C LEU A 141 -6.10 -4.81 -2.69
N MET A 142 -7.22 -5.43 -2.32
CA MET A 142 -8.38 -5.63 -3.20
C MET A 142 -9.21 -4.36 -3.39
N GLY A 143 -9.23 -3.45 -2.42
CA GLY A 143 -10.09 -2.27 -2.42
C GLY A 143 -9.98 -1.41 -3.69
N PRO A 144 -8.77 -1.03 -4.14
CA PRO A 144 -8.59 -0.36 -5.43
C PRO A 144 -9.11 -1.18 -6.61
N MET A 145 -8.86 -2.49 -6.63
CA MET A 145 -9.28 -3.38 -7.72
C MET A 145 -10.79 -3.64 -7.74
N THR A 146 -11.50 -3.52 -6.61
CA THR A 146 -12.96 -3.64 -6.57
C THR A 146 -13.68 -2.32 -6.79
N SER A 147 -13.02 -1.18 -6.53
CA SER A 147 -13.63 0.15 -6.56
C SER A 147 -13.29 0.96 -7.81
N ASP A 148 -12.06 0.87 -8.33
CA ASP A 148 -11.65 1.54 -9.56
C ASP A 148 -12.21 0.81 -10.78
N THR A 149 -12.68 1.56 -11.79
CA THR A 149 -13.37 0.93 -12.93
C THR A 149 -12.42 0.22 -13.87
N GLU A 150 -11.24 0.76 -14.14
CA GLU A 150 -10.27 0.16 -15.05
C GLU A 150 -9.62 -1.07 -14.40
N LEU A 151 -9.14 -0.92 -13.16
CA LEU A 151 -8.53 -2.03 -12.42
C LEU A 151 -9.51 -3.18 -12.16
N ARG A 152 -10.79 -2.87 -11.92
CA ARG A 152 -11.84 -3.89 -11.77
C ARG A 152 -12.04 -4.70 -13.04
N GLN A 153 -12.04 -4.06 -14.20
CA GLN A 153 -12.21 -4.78 -15.47
C GLN A 153 -11.01 -5.68 -15.76
N GLU A 154 -9.80 -5.17 -15.52
CA GLU A 154 -8.56 -5.95 -15.63
C GLU A 154 -8.57 -7.15 -14.68
N MET A 155 -8.98 -6.95 -13.42
CA MET A 155 -9.12 -8.02 -12.44
C MET A 155 -10.15 -9.07 -12.87
N ILE A 156 -11.31 -8.65 -13.36
CA ILE A 156 -12.35 -9.55 -13.87
C ILE A 156 -11.79 -10.40 -15.02
N GLU A 157 -11.03 -9.80 -15.93
CA GLU A 157 -10.45 -10.51 -17.06
C GLU A 157 -9.42 -11.56 -16.61
N HIS A 158 -8.49 -11.18 -15.73
CA HIS A 158 -7.55 -12.12 -15.13
C HIS A 158 -8.23 -13.28 -14.41
N MET A 159 -9.36 -13.04 -13.73
CA MET A 159 -10.12 -14.10 -13.06
C MET A 159 -10.76 -15.09 -14.04
N LYS A 160 -11.23 -14.62 -15.20
CA LYS A 160 -11.78 -15.50 -16.25
C LYS A 160 -10.69 -16.33 -16.89
N GLU A 161 -9.54 -15.72 -17.14
CA GLU A 161 -8.39 -16.39 -17.76
C GLU A 161 -7.69 -17.37 -16.82
N HIS A 162 -7.94 -17.29 -15.50
CA HIS A 162 -7.31 -18.14 -14.49
C HIS A 162 -8.15 -19.40 -14.17
N PRO A 163 -7.76 -20.60 -14.66
CA PRO A 163 -8.64 -21.79 -14.64
C PRO A 163 -9.08 -22.21 -13.23
N VAL A 164 -8.18 -22.09 -12.25
CA VAL A 164 -8.49 -22.46 -10.85
C VAL A 164 -9.51 -21.50 -10.25
N MET A 165 -9.42 -20.21 -10.59
CA MET A 165 -10.34 -19.19 -10.08
C MET A 165 -11.69 -19.35 -10.76
N GLU A 166 -11.70 -19.43 -12.09
CA GLU A 166 -12.89 -19.64 -12.89
C GLU A 166 -13.68 -20.87 -12.40
N GLN A 167 -13.00 -21.99 -12.17
CA GLN A 167 -13.63 -23.19 -11.64
C GLN A 167 -14.20 -22.97 -10.23
N SER A 168 -13.44 -22.30 -9.35
CA SER A 168 -13.89 -22.02 -7.99
C SER A 168 -15.13 -21.14 -7.98
N LEU A 169 -15.23 -20.15 -8.87
CA LEU A 169 -16.41 -19.29 -9.02
C LEU A 169 -17.63 -20.07 -9.51
N LYS A 170 -17.45 -20.96 -10.51
CA LYS A 170 -18.52 -21.83 -11.02
C LYS A 170 -19.06 -22.77 -9.96
N GLU A 171 -18.20 -23.23 -9.05
CA GLU A 171 -18.57 -24.11 -7.94
C GLU A 171 -19.14 -23.34 -6.74
N HIS A 172 -18.96 -22.02 -6.66
CA HIS A 172 -19.35 -21.22 -5.50
C HIS A 172 -20.85 -20.81 -5.55
N PRO A 173 -21.73 -21.39 -4.71
CA PRO A 173 -23.18 -21.24 -4.89
C PRO A 173 -23.68 -19.80 -4.77
N ARG A 174 -23.16 -19.05 -3.78
CA ARG A 174 -23.51 -17.64 -3.58
C ARG A 174 -23.05 -16.74 -4.73
N TRP A 175 -21.95 -17.12 -5.39
CA TRP A 175 -21.46 -16.38 -6.54
C TRP A 175 -22.38 -16.60 -7.73
N MET A 176 -22.66 -17.87 -8.04
CA MET A 176 -23.58 -18.22 -9.12
C MET A 176 -24.97 -17.62 -8.90
N GLU A 177 -25.48 -17.65 -7.68
CA GLU A 177 -26.72 -16.95 -7.30
C GLU A 177 -26.61 -15.46 -7.59
N SER A 178 -25.54 -14.79 -7.16
CA SER A 178 -25.37 -13.35 -7.34
C SER A 178 -25.24 -12.94 -8.81
N VAL A 179 -24.52 -13.71 -9.65
CA VAL A 179 -24.39 -13.39 -11.08
C VAL A 179 -25.70 -13.63 -11.83
N HIS A 180 -26.50 -14.60 -11.40
CA HIS A 180 -27.78 -14.94 -12.02
C HIS A 180 -28.99 -14.24 -11.40
N ASP A 181 -28.83 -13.54 -10.27
CA ASP A 181 -29.90 -12.79 -9.63
C ASP A 181 -30.34 -11.68 -10.59
N SER A 182 -31.41 -11.96 -11.34
CA SER A 182 -32.06 -10.97 -12.16
C SER A 182 -32.42 -9.82 -11.23
N MET A 183 -32.03 -8.58 -11.55
CA MET A 183 -32.40 -7.38 -10.78
C MET A 183 -33.93 -7.08 -10.80
N MET A 184 -34.77 -8.12 -10.90
CA MET A 184 -36.24 -8.13 -10.85
C MET A 184 -36.77 -7.88 -9.43
N GLY A 185 -36.19 -6.93 -8.70
CA GLY A 185 -36.48 -6.73 -7.29
C GLY A 185 -36.39 -5.28 -6.85
N SER A 186 -37.31 -4.43 -7.32
CA SER A 186 -38.00 -3.36 -6.52
C SER A 186 -38.61 -2.24 -7.39
N GLY A 187 -39.37 -2.57 -8.44
CA GLY A 187 -40.02 -1.51 -9.23
C GLY A 187 -41.16 -2.01 -10.11
N MET A 188 -42.36 -2.01 -9.54
CA MET A 188 -43.68 -1.91 -10.20
C MET A 188 -43.89 -2.62 -11.55
N GLY A 189 -44.80 -3.60 -11.57
CA GLY A 189 -45.67 -3.78 -12.74
C GLY A 189 -45.92 -5.21 -13.14
N SER A 190 -46.99 -5.78 -12.58
CA SER A 190 -47.68 -6.92 -13.17
C SER A 190 -48.06 -6.60 -14.62
N GLY A 191 -47.49 -7.29 -15.61
CA GLY A 191 -47.96 -7.14 -16.98
C GLY A 191 -47.01 -7.61 -18.07
N MET A 192 -47.38 -8.73 -18.69
CA MET A 192 -47.02 -9.18 -20.03
C MET A 192 -45.72 -9.98 -20.21
N ASN A 193 -45.94 -11.29 -20.37
CA ASN A 193 -45.20 -12.20 -21.24
C ASN A 193 -44.65 -11.51 -22.50
N GLN A 194 -43.36 -11.20 -22.55
CA GLN A 194 -42.62 -11.07 -23.80
C GLN A 194 -41.20 -11.65 -23.64
N GLY A 195 -40.93 -12.66 -24.46
CA GLY A 195 -39.61 -13.05 -24.97
C GLY A 195 -38.48 -13.18 -23.96
N MET A 196 -38.30 -14.38 -23.40
CA MET A 196 -37.00 -14.80 -22.84
C MET A 196 -35.97 -14.84 -23.98
N HIS A 197 -35.34 -13.70 -24.27
CA HIS A 197 -33.98 -13.72 -24.77
C HIS A 197 -33.14 -14.16 -23.58
N SER A 198 -32.80 -15.45 -23.56
CA SER A 198 -31.77 -16.02 -22.70
C SER A 198 -30.49 -15.24 -22.96
N GLY A 199 -30.26 -14.17 -22.19
CA GLY A 199 -29.03 -13.40 -22.22
C GLY A 199 -27.89 -14.37 -22.02
N MET A 200 -27.04 -14.51 -23.04
CA MET A 200 -25.88 -15.37 -22.99
C MET A 200 -24.99 -14.85 -21.84
N CYS A 201 -24.82 -15.67 -20.81
CA CYS A 201 -23.88 -15.39 -19.74
C CYS A 201 -22.47 -15.49 -20.34
N PRO A 202 -21.66 -14.42 -20.31
CA PRO A 202 -20.34 -14.40 -20.94
C PRO A 202 -19.34 -15.32 -20.22
N TRP A 203 -19.71 -15.89 -19.06
CA TRP A 203 -18.91 -16.86 -18.30
C TRP A 203 -18.97 -18.29 -18.85
N CYS A 204 -19.68 -18.52 -19.96
CA CYS A 204 -19.70 -19.76 -20.73
C CYS A 204 -19.99 -19.43 -22.22
N PRO A 205 -18.98 -19.24 -23.10
CA PRO A 205 -18.45 -20.37 -23.89
C PRO A 205 -16.97 -20.25 -24.37
N GLU A 206 -16.53 -21.31 -25.05
CA GLU A 206 -15.20 -21.68 -25.56
C GLU A 206 -14.36 -20.62 -26.33
N TYR A 207 -13.09 -20.50 -25.92
CA TYR A 207 -11.83 -20.32 -26.68
C TYR A 207 -11.72 -19.23 -27.78
N GLU A 208 -10.83 -18.23 -27.57
CA GLU A 208 -9.91 -17.71 -28.61
C GLU A 208 -8.71 -16.92 -28.02
N GLN A 209 -7.56 -16.99 -28.71
CA GLN A 209 -6.20 -16.55 -28.36
C GLN A 209 -5.87 -15.10 -28.79
N HIS A 210 -4.89 -14.43 -28.12
CA HIS A 210 -3.71 -13.68 -28.67
C HIS A 210 -3.08 -12.79 -27.57
N VAL A 211 -1.82 -12.91 -27.12
CA VAL A 211 -0.46 -12.64 -27.69
C VAL A 211 -0.01 -11.15 -27.72
N GLU A 212 0.95 -10.87 -26.81
CA GLU A 212 2.14 -9.96 -26.81
C GLU A 212 2.06 -8.45 -27.13
N SER A 213 2.67 -7.61 -26.25
CA SER A 213 3.96 -6.93 -26.55
C SER A 213 4.54 -6.21 -25.32
N GLU A 214 5.86 -6.31 -25.09
CA GLU A 214 6.62 -5.47 -24.15
C GLU A 214 7.58 -4.54 -24.91
N ILE A 215 7.71 -3.31 -24.41
CA ILE A 215 8.62 -2.27 -24.93
C ILE A 215 9.74 -2.04 -23.90
N HIS A 216 10.98 -2.12 -24.36
CA HIS A 216 12.19 -1.89 -23.56
C HIS A 216 12.57 -0.40 -23.57
N VAL A 217 12.74 0.22 -22.40
CA VAL A 217 13.28 1.58 -22.24
C VAL A 217 14.62 1.52 -21.50
N GLY A 218 15.59 2.31 -21.97
CA GLY A 218 16.97 2.33 -21.49
C GLY A 218 17.17 3.13 -20.20
N PHE A 219 18.10 2.64 -19.37
CA PHE A 219 18.47 3.22 -18.08
C PHE A 219 19.38 4.45 -18.21
N THR A 220 19.11 5.47 -17.38
CA THR A 220 20.09 6.52 -17.05
C THR A 220 20.26 6.57 -15.52
N ASN A 221 21.49 6.36 -15.06
CA ASN A 221 22.05 6.62 -13.72
C ASN A 221 21.09 6.61 -12.51
N SER A 222 20.78 5.44 -11.96
CA SER A 222 20.23 5.31 -10.60
C SER A 222 20.70 4.04 -9.86
N ASP A 223 21.94 3.59 -10.08
CA ASP A 223 22.46 2.36 -9.46
C ASP A 223 22.47 2.42 -7.93
N ARG A 224 22.61 3.61 -7.32
CA ARG A 224 22.74 3.77 -5.86
C ARG A 224 21.40 3.73 -5.11
N MET A 225 20.37 4.34 -5.67
CA MET A 225 19.02 4.20 -5.09
C MET A 225 18.56 2.74 -5.21
N MET A 226 18.99 2.04 -6.26
CA MET A 226 18.74 0.61 -6.41
C MET A 226 19.52 -0.25 -5.45
N ASP A 227 20.78 0.06 -5.22
CA ASP A 227 21.58 -0.57 -4.17
C ASP A 227 20.92 -0.42 -2.78
N MET A 228 20.36 0.76 -2.50
CA MET A 228 19.59 0.99 -1.26
C MET A 228 18.31 0.15 -1.19
N MET A 229 17.49 0.13 -2.26
CA MET A 229 16.28 -0.71 -2.32
C MET A 229 16.63 -2.19 -2.16
N HIS A 230 17.69 -2.62 -2.83
CA HIS A 230 18.21 -3.98 -2.75
C HIS A 230 18.67 -4.33 -1.32
N HIS A 231 19.36 -3.41 -0.64
CA HIS A 231 19.77 -3.57 0.75
C HIS A 231 18.58 -3.67 1.71
N MET A 232 17.54 -2.85 1.54
CA MET A 232 16.33 -2.94 2.35
C MET A 232 15.58 -4.26 2.11
N TRP A 233 15.72 -4.83 0.91
CA TRP A 233 15.05 -6.07 0.55
C TRP A 233 15.79 -7.34 0.99
N ILE A 234 17.13 -7.34 0.94
CA ILE A 234 17.93 -8.49 1.40
C ILE A 234 17.88 -8.60 2.93
N ASP A 235 17.74 -7.47 3.62
CA ASP A 235 17.57 -7.48 5.06
C ASP A 235 16.15 -7.94 5.42
N GLU A 236 16.01 -9.17 5.91
CA GLU A 236 14.71 -9.82 6.17
C GLU A 236 13.78 -8.97 7.06
N GLU A 237 14.33 -8.28 8.05
CA GLU A 237 13.55 -7.45 8.98
C GLU A 237 13.04 -6.18 8.29
N MET A 238 13.90 -5.47 7.55
CA MET A 238 13.47 -4.28 6.81
C MET A 238 12.55 -4.63 5.64
N ALA A 239 12.74 -5.79 5.01
CA ALA A 239 11.86 -6.29 3.97
C ALA A 239 10.47 -6.58 4.54
N GLN A 240 10.38 -7.18 5.73
CA GLN A 240 9.11 -7.42 6.42
C GLN A 240 8.37 -6.12 6.74
N ASP A 241 9.06 -5.14 7.33
CA ASP A 241 8.49 -3.82 7.62
C ASP A 241 8.01 -3.12 6.36
N MET A 242 8.78 -3.23 5.27
CA MET A 242 8.43 -2.62 4.00
C MET A 242 7.22 -3.32 3.35
N HIS A 243 7.18 -4.66 3.36
CA HIS A 243 6.04 -5.42 2.85
C HIS A 243 4.75 -5.10 3.60
N GLU A 244 4.84 -5.00 4.93
CA GLU A 244 3.71 -4.62 5.77
C GLU A 244 3.25 -3.19 5.48
N PHE A 245 4.19 -2.25 5.41
CA PHE A 245 3.90 -0.87 5.03
C PHE A 245 3.19 -0.76 3.68
N MET A 246 3.60 -1.57 2.70
CA MET A 246 2.96 -1.62 1.39
C MET A 246 1.51 -2.14 1.49
N LEU A 247 1.28 -3.21 2.26
CA LEU A 247 -0.04 -3.83 2.47
C LEU A 247 -1.00 -2.98 3.34
N GLU A 248 -0.48 -2.13 4.21
CA GLU A 248 -1.29 -1.23 5.04
C GLU A 248 -1.93 -0.07 4.27
N ARG A 249 -1.36 0.31 3.12
CA ARG A 249 -1.75 1.54 2.42
C ARG A 249 -2.43 1.25 1.07
N PRO A 250 -3.78 1.29 0.99
CA PRO A 250 -4.51 0.95 -0.25
C PRO A 250 -4.16 1.86 -1.44
N GLY A 251 -3.82 3.13 -1.19
CA GLY A 251 -3.42 4.06 -2.24
C GLY A 251 -2.12 3.67 -2.96
N HIS A 252 -1.21 2.98 -2.27
CA HIS A 252 0.00 2.44 -2.86
C HIS A 252 -0.32 1.23 -3.76
N MET A 253 -1.24 0.38 -3.31
CA MET A 253 -1.66 -0.81 -4.05
C MET A 253 -2.31 -0.48 -5.38
N ALA A 254 -3.04 0.64 -5.49
CA ALA A 254 -3.61 1.10 -6.76
C ALA A 254 -2.54 1.36 -7.83
N HIS A 255 -1.39 1.93 -7.44
CA HIS A 255 -0.32 2.21 -8.40
C HIS A 255 0.43 0.93 -8.80
N MET A 256 0.64 0.06 -7.83
CA MET A 256 1.28 -1.23 -8.03
C MET A 256 0.44 -2.19 -8.87
N SER A 257 -0.87 -2.23 -8.65
CA SER A 257 -1.78 -3.13 -9.36
C SER A 257 -1.68 -2.89 -10.87
N ALA A 258 -1.58 -1.64 -11.31
CA ALA A 258 -1.42 -1.32 -12.73
C ALA A 258 -0.19 -1.96 -13.42
N GLN A 259 0.81 -2.44 -12.67
CA GLN A 259 2.03 -3.06 -13.22
C GLN A 259 2.20 -4.53 -12.82
N MET A 260 1.57 -4.94 -11.73
CA MET A 260 1.82 -6.24 -11.10
C MET A 260 0.54 -7.02 -10.80
N MET A 261 -0.63 -6.55 -11.26
CA MET A 261 -1.91 -7.22 -10.98
C MET A 261 -1.90 -8.68 -11.42
N GLY A 262 -1.53 -8.99 -12.66
CA GLY A 262 -1.54 -10.36 -13.17
C GLY A 262 -0.77 -11.35 -12.28
N PRO A 263 0.56 -11.17 -12.08
CA PRO A 263 1.34 -12.03 -11.19
C PRO A 263 0.77 -12.09 -9.77
N MET A 264 0.40 -10.94 -9.20
CA MET A 264 -0.11 -10.86 -7.83
C MET A 264 -1.42 -11.64 -7.66
N LEU A 265 -2.39 -11.41 -8.53
CA LEU A 265 -3.65 -12.14 -8.54
C LEU A 265 -3.40 -13.63 -8.78
N GLY A 266 -2.47 -14.01 -9.64
CA GLY A 266 -2.11 -15.43 -9.86
C GLY A 266 -1.74 -16.14 -8.56
N PHE A 267 -0.81 -15.59 -7.77
CA PHE A 267 -0.42 -16.19 -6.48
C PHE A 267 -1.58 -16.25 -5.48
N MET A 268 -2.42 -15.21 -5.44
CA MET A 268 -3.57 -15.16 -4.53
C MET A 268 -4.67 -16.15 -4.93
N MET A 269 -4.94 -16.25 -6.23
CA MET A 269 -5.92 -17.16 -6.80
C MET A 269 -5.45 -18.61 -6.76
N ASP A 270 -4.15 -18.89 -6.72
CA ASP A 270 -3.64 -20.25 -6.52
C ASP A 270 -3.78 -20.73 -5.07
N ASP A 271 -3.70 -19.82 -4.09
CA ASP A 271 -3.88 -20.15 -2.68
C ASP A 271 -5.37 -20.34 -2.33
N PRO A 272 -5.80 -21.52 -1.85
CA PRO A 272 -7.22 -21.81 -1.64
C PRO A 272 -7.87 -20.97 -0.55
N GLU A 273 -7.11 -20.58 0.47
CA GLU A 273 -7.63 -19.78 1.59
C GLU A 273 -7.83 -18.33 1.17
N ILE A 274 -6.79 -17.73 0.56
CA ILE A 274 -6.88 -16.37 0.03
C ILE A 274 -7.93 -16.29 -1.08
N ARG A 275 -7.96 -17.26 -2.01
CA ARG A 275 -8.98 -17.33 -3.07
C ARG A 275 -10.40 -17.29 -2.49
N GLN A 276 -10.68 -18.06 -1.45
CA GLN A 276 -12.00 -18.03 -0.81
C GLN A 276 -12.30 -16.66 -0.19
N GLN A 277 -11.34 -16.04 0.50
CA GLN A 277 -11.52 -14.71 1.07
C GLN A 277 -11.74 -13.65 -0.02
N MET A 278 -11.06 -13.74 -1.16
CA MET A 278 -11.28 -12.86 -2.31
C MET A 278 -12.71 -12.97 -2.82
N ILE A 279 -13.24 -14.18 -2.98
CA ILE A 279 -14.62 -14.41 -3.45
C ILE A 279 -15.61 -13.74 -2.50
N GLU A 280 -15.47 -13.94 -1.20
CA GLU A 280 -16.33 -13.31 -0.19
C GLU A 280 -16.25 -11.77 -0.25
N LEU A 281 -15.04 -11.23 -0.36
CA LEU A 281 -14.82 -9.79 -0.52
C LEU A 281 -15.51 -9.23 -1.76
N MET A 282 -15.40 -9.89 -2.91
CA MET A 282 -16.05 -9.45 -4.14
C MET A 282 -17.58 -9.47 -4.03
N LEU A 283 -18.15 -10.48 -3.35
CA LEU A 283 -19.58 -10.57 -3.09
C LEU A 283 -20.11 -9.42 -2.22
N GLU A 284 -19.26 -8.85 -1.36
CA GLU A 284 -19.60 -7.66 -0.57
C GLU A 284 -19.59 -6.37 -1.40
N HIS A 285 -18.87 -6.33 -2.52
CA HIS A 285 -18.76 -5.15 -3.39
C HIS A 285 -19.80 -5.18 -4.51
N GLN A 286 -20.96 -4.56 -4.27
CA GLN A 286 -22.06 -4.52 -5.25
C GLN A 286 -21.65 -3.96 -6.61
N ASP A 287 -20.83 -2.90 -6.63
CA ASP A 287 -20.35 -2.32 -7.88
C ASP A 287 -19.51 -3.31 -8.68
N PHE A 288 -18.70 -4.13 -8.01
CA PHE A 288 -17.94 -5.20 -8.64
C PHE A 288 -18.87 -6.24 -9.27
N MET A 289 -19.85 -6.73 -8.51
CA MET A 289 -20.84 -7.70 -9.01
C MET A 289 -21.67 -7.14 -10.17
N ASN A 290 -21.98 -5.83 -10.14
CA ASN A 290 -22.69 -5.16 -11.21
C ASN A 290 -21.87 -5.08 -12.50
N SER A 291 -20.55 -4.84 -12.42
CA SER A 291 -19.68 -4.89 -13.60
C SER A 291 -19.70 -6.25 -14.29
N ILE A 292 -19.75 -7.33 -13.50
CA ILE A 292 -19.85 -8.70 -14.03
C ILE A 292 -21.20 -8.93 -14.73
N ARG A 293 -22.30 -8.40 -14.18
CA ARG A 293 -23.65 -8.53 -14.76
C ARG A 293 -23.85 -7.71 -16.03
N HIS A 294 -23.25 -6.52 -16.11
CA HIS A 294 -23.60 -5.49 -17.10
C HIS A 294 -22.57 -5.26 -18.21
N ASN A 295 -21.41 -5.92 -18.19
CA ASN A 295 -20.39 -5.76 -19.24
C ASN A 295 -20.87 -6.12 -20.68
N ASN A 296 -22.09 -6.65 -20.81
CA ASN A 296 -22.68 -7.05 -22.08
C ASN A 296 -23.65 -6.02 -22.71
N GLN A 297 -23.78 -4.80 -22.17
CA GLN A 297 -24.77 -3.83 -22.68
C GLN A 297 -24.20 -2.65 -23.48
N SER A 298 -22.88 -2.55 -23.65
CA SER A 298 -22.23 -1.40 -24.30
C SER A 298 -21.49 -1.70 -25.62
N GLU A 299 -21.71 -2.86 -26.23
CA GLU A 299 -21.34 -3.13 -27.64
C GLU A 299 -22.58 -3.24 -28.54
#